data_AF-A0AAV9Z2A2-F1
#
_entry.id   AF-A0AAV9Z2A2-F1
#
_cell.length_a   1.000
_cell.length_b   1.000
_cell.length_c   1.000
_cell.angle_alpha   90.00
_cell.angle_beta   90.00
_cell.angle_gamma   90.00
#
_symmetry.space_group_name_H-M   'P 1'
#
loop_
_entity.id
_entity.type
_entity.pdbx_description
1 polymer ?
#
loop_
_entity_poly.entity_id
_entity_poly.type
_entity_poly.pdbx_seq_one_letter_code
_entity_poly.pdbx_strand_id
1 'polypeptide(L)'
;MEHSKALLLIAVFNRTYQNPPLSTSTLDCITAKRPHPCSLCAKRAKIKLTFPTPPLPRGIREVVQATQHTNRALSTAEQKLQLKKKERDVASAALVDFGNKVRLAEQRRSANQHRPKSSYFPASVSTLILDNLLSIASLQALSDLVKLWTFATTHTLALYDVVLELQSTVHAEQRKNQPRKLRARRKAKKVVDSSESEAVEEEEEVEGEEEEVEPDAASDDENVTPQHSSPNRPPAKRARRSTVLEEVTNQGGASRSRAVKEKIQPKAAAVAADYRPPYRTTLTATSRRSRRG
;
A
#
# COMPACT_ATOMS: atom_id res chain seq x y z
N MET A 1 49.65 -5.18 -12.16
CA MET A 1 48.48 -5.07 -11.28
C MET A 1 47.56 -3.99 -11.81
N GLU A 2 46.69 -4.37 -12.75
CA GLU A 2 45.68 -3.48 -13.31
C GLU A 2 44.50 -3.41 -12.35
N HIS A 3 44.56 -2.50 -11.38
CA HIS A 3 43.38 -2.13 -10.63
C HIS A 3 42.45 -1.36 -11.57
N SER A 4 41.44 -2.09 -12.04
CA SER A 4 40.33 -1.63 -12.85
C SER A 4 39.94 -0.20 -12.50
N LYS A 5 39.91 0.67 -13.51
CA LYS A 5 39.51 2.09 -13.44
C LYS A 5 38.04 2.22 -13.03
N ALA A 6 37.70 1.84 -11.80
CA ALA A 6 36.47 2.24 -11.16
C ALA A 6 36.58 3.74 -10.93
N LEU A 7 36.14 4.51 -11.92
CA LEU A 7 36.07 5.96 -11.83
C LEU A 7 35.28 6.31 -10.58
N LEU A 8 35.88 7.11 -9.72
CA LEU A 8 35.29 7.51 -8.45
C LEU A 8 34.01 8.30 -8.73
N LEU A 9 32.91 7.83 -8.16
CA LEU A 9 31.57 8.40 -8.36
C LEU A 9 31.58 9.93 -8.23
N ILE A 10 32.24 10.48 -7.21
CA ILE A 10 32.35 11.93 -6.97
C ILE A 10 33.09 12.66 -8.11
N ALA A 11 34.17 12.09 -8.65
CA ALA A 11 34.89 12.70 -9.76
C ALA A 11 34.05 12.69 -11.06
N VAL A 12 33.27 11.62 -11.26
CA VAL A 12 32.30 11.54 -12.36
C VAL A 12 31.21 12.60 -12.20
N PHE A 13 30.60 12.71 -11.02
CA PHE A 13 29.61 13.75 -10.73
C PHE A 13 30.17 15.15 -10.96
N ASN A 14 31.33 15.47 -10.39
CA ASN A 14 31.90 16.81 -10.54
C ASN A 14 32.31 17.11 -11.99
N ARG A 15 32.73 16.11 -12.77
CA ARG A 15 32.99 16.27 -14.21
C ARG A 15 31.71 16.55 -14.99
N THR A 16 30.62 15.86 -14.67
CA THR A 16 29.32 16.03 -15.33
C THR A 16 28.70 17.38 -15.01
N TYR A 17 28.77 17.83 -13.76
CA TYR A 17 28.14 19.07 -13.29
C TYR A 17 29.09 20.28 -13.28
N GLN A 18 30.34 20.09 -13.71
CA GLN A 18 31.37 21.15 -13.73
C GLN A 18 31.51 21.90 -12.39
N ASN A 19 31.36 21.20 -11.27
CA ASN A 19 31.44 21.81 -9.94
C ASN A 19 32.83 22.46 -9.73
N PRO A 20 32.92 23.76 -9.42
CA PRO A 20 34.21 24.40 -9.16
C PRO A 20 34.78 23.97 -7.79
N PRO A 21 36.12 23.98 -7.62
CA PRO A 21 37.13 24.26 -8.64
C PRO A 21 37.45 23.02 -9.50
N LEU A 22 37.38 23.19 -10.84
CA LEU A 22 37.55 22.12 -11.82
C LEU A 22 38.88 21.37 -11.68
N SER A 23 39.93 22.07 -11.26
CA SER A 23 41.29 21.54 -11.04
C SER A 23 41.34 20.42 -9.98
N THR A 24 40.44 20.45 -8.99
CA THR A 24 40.39 19.46 -7.89
C THR A 24 39.18 18.53 -7.99
N SER A 25 38.23 18.88 -8.84
CA SER A 25 36.96 18.18 -9.02
C SER A 25 37.11 16.83 -9.72
N THR A 26 38.12 16.69 -10.59
CA THR A 26 38.43 15.45 -11.32
C THR A 26 39.37 14.52 -10.55
N LEU A 27 40.04 15.03 -9.51
CA LEU A 27 40.96 14.27 -8.68
C LEU A 27 40.19 13.38 -7.69
N ASP A 28 40.83 12.29 -7.27
CA ASP A 28 40.29 11.47 -6.20
C ASP A 28 40.25 12.24 -4.87
N CYS A 29 39.43 11.80 -3.91
CA CYS A 29 39.22 12.55 -2.67
C CYS A 29 40.50 12.76 -1.85
N ILE A 30 41.49 11.87 -1.99
CA ILE A 30 42.74 11.92 -1.25
C ILE A 30 43.68 12.96 -1.87
N THR A 31 43.86 12.89 -3.20
CA THR A 31 44.68 13.82 -3.99
C THR A 31 44.08 15.23 -3.96
N ALA A 32 42.75 15.33 -3.97
CA ALA A 32 42.02 16.58 -3.81
C ALA A 32 42.03 17.12 -2.36
N LYS A 33 42.67 16.43 -1.40
CA LYS A 33 42.74 16.80 0.02
C LYS A 33 41.37 17.10 0.64
N ARG A 34 40.34 16.31 0.26
CA ARG A 34 38.99 16.49 0.82
C ARG A 34 38.98 16.00 2.28
N PRO A 35 38.35 16.73 3.21
CA PRO A 35 38.34 16.36 4.63
C PRO A 35 37.61 15.04 4.89
N HIS A 36 36.62 14.71 4.06
CA HIS A 36 35.86 13.47 4.14
C HIS A 36 35.94 12.72 2.81
N PRO A 37 36.90 11.79 2.63
CA PRO A 37 36.94 10.97 1.42
C PRO A 37 35.71 10.06 1.33
N CYS A 38 35.26 9.78 0.09
CA CYS A 38 34.20 8.78 -0.09
C CYS A 38 34.66 7.40 0.37
N SER A 39 33.70 6.50 0.61
CA SER A 39 33.95 5.12 1.07
C SER A 39 34.99 4.37 0.22
N LEU A 40 35.00 4.59 -1.10
CA LEU A 40 35.98 4.00 -2.02
C LEU A 40 37.40 4.55 -1.82
N CYS A 41 37.55 5.88 -1.71
CA CYS A 41 38.83 6.51 -1.44
C CYS A 41 39.36 6.15 -0.06
N ALA A 42 38.48 6.13 0.95
CA ALA A 42 38.80 5.75 2.31
C ALA A 42 39.30 4.31 2.38
N LYS A 43 38.59 3.36 1.74
CA LYS A 43 39.01 1.95 1.66
C LYS A 43 40.36 1.78 0.97
N ARG A 44 40.57 2.47 -0.16
CA ARG A 44 41.84 2.39 -0.92
C ARG A 44 43.02 2.95 -0.12
N ALA A 45 42.83 4.04 0.60
CA ALA A 45 43.85 4.67 1.44
C ALA A 45 43.93 4.07 2.86
N LYS A 46 43.13 3.05 3.18
CA LYS A 46 42.99 2.46 4.53
C LYS A 46 42.67 3.50 5.62
N ILE A 47 41.97 4.58 5.25
CA ILE A 47 41.51 5.62 6.18
C ILE A 47 40.21 5.15 6.83
N LYS A 48 40.18 5.06 8.15
CA LYS A 48 38.93 4.88 8.91
C LYS A 48 38.29 6.25 9.13
N LEU A 49 37.08 6.43 8.58
CA LEU A 49 36.29 7.63 8.81
C LEU A 49 35.65 7.53 10.21
N THR A 50 36.16 8.32 11.15
CA THR A 50 35.53 8.53 12.45
C THR A 50 34.75 9.82 12.39
N PHE A 51 33.43 9.73 12.46
CA PHE A 51 32.58 10.91 12.65
C PHE A 51 32.45 11.13 14.15
N PRO A 52 32.81 12.31 14.69
CA PRO A 52 32.57 12.61 16.09
C PRO A 52 31.06 12.51 16.34
N THR A 53 30.69 11.78 17.39
CA THR A 53 29.29 11.79 17.85
C THR A 53 28.96 13.25 18.18
N PRO A 54 27.92 13.84 17.57
CA PRO A 54 27.55 15.21 17.87
C PRO A 54 27.33 15.35 19.38
N PRO A 55 27.86 16.41 20.03
CA PRO A 55 27.68 16.60 21.46
C PRO A 55 26.17 16.65 21.75
N LEU A 56 25.69 15.80 22.67
CA LEU A 56 24.30 15.87 23.09
C LEU A 56 24.01 17.29 23.61
N PRO A 57 22.94 17.95 23.14
CA PRO A 57 22.56 19.26 23.67
C PRO A 57 22.38 19.15 25.19
N ARG A 58 23.11 19.97 25.94
CA ARG A 58 23.03 20.00 27.41
C ARG A 58 21.58 20.29 27.81
N GLY A 59 20.92 19.35 28.49
CA GLY A 59 19.54 19.49 28.96
C GLY A 59 18.51 18.60 28.26
N ILE A 60 18.87 17.90 27.19
CA ILE A 60 18.01 16.86 26.60
C ILE A 60 18.36 15.54 27.29
N ARG A 61 17.51 15.09 28.23
CA ARG A 61 17.52 13.68 28.71
C ARG A 61 17.55 12.79 27.48
N GLU A 62 18.41 11.78 27.46
CA GLU A 62 18.51 10.75 26.41
C GLU A 62 17.11 10.45 25.84
N VAL A 63 16.77 11.09 24.71
CA VAL A 63 15.67 10.62 23.91
C VAL A 63 16.27 9.42 23.22
N VAL A 64 16.05 8.25 23.82
CA VAL A 64 16.31 6.95 23.21
C VAL A 64 15.50 6.92 21.92
N GLN A 65 16.05 7.49 20.84
CA GLN A 65 15.54 7.33 19.49
C GLN A 65 16.02 5.99 18.95
N ALA A 66 15.73 4.93 19.70
CA ALA A 66 15.44 3.68 19.05
C ALA A 66 13.96 3.79 18.70
N THR A 67 13.65 4.13 17.45
CA THR A 67 12.42 3.62 16.82
C THR A 67 12.57 2.11 16.78
N GLN A 68 12.47 1.47 17.93
CA GLN A 68 12.13 0.08 17.99
C GLN A 68 10.77 0.04 17.33
N HIS A 69 10.72 -0.48 16.12
CA HIS A 69 9.51 -1.10 15.62
C HIS A 69 9.23 -2.23 16.61
N THR A 70 8.62 -1.89 17.74
CA THR A 70 8.10 -2.87 18.66
C THR A 70 7.09 -3.61 17.81
N ASN A 71 7.40 -4.85 17.48
CA ASN A 71 6.46 -5.81 16.91
C ASN A 71 5.41 -6.12 17.96
N ARG A 72 4.69 -5.10 18.41
CA ARG A 72 3.56 -5.22 19.29
C ARG A 72 2.54 -5.98 18.47
N ALA A 73 2.19 -7.18 18.93
CA ALA A 73 1.10 -7.92 18.35
C ALA A 73 -0.13 -7.01 18.39
N LEU A 74 -0.61 -6.64 17.21
CA LEU A 74 -1.81 -5.83 17.06
C LEU A 74 -3.00 -6.62 17.58
N SER A 75 -3.90 -5.94 18.28
CA SER A 75 -5.15 -6.55 18.71
C SER A 75 -5.94 -7.04 17.50
N THR A 76 -6.81 -8.04 17.70
CA THR A 76 -7.65 -8.61 16.64
C THR A 76 -8.54 -7.54 15.97
N ALA A 77 -8.90 -6.47 16.70
CA ALA A 77 -9.63 -5.33 16.16
C ALA A 77 -8.74 -4.48 15.24
N GLU A 78 -7.53 -4.14 15.67
CA GLU A 78 -6.57 -3.37 14.86
C GLU A 78 -6.16 -4.13 13.60
N GLN A 79 -5.99 -5.45 13.68
CA GLN A 79 -5.68 -6.28 12.51
C GLN A 79 -6.79 -6.25 11.44
N LYS A 80 -8.07 -6.09 11.84
CA LYS A 80 -9.19 -5.96 10.89
C LYS A 80 -9.19 -4.62 10.16
N LEU A 81 -8.60 -3.58 10.76
CA LEU A 81 -8.47 -2.25 10.16
C LEU A 81 -7.26 -2.13 9.23
N GLN A 82 -6.39 -3.15 9.19
CA GLN A 82 -5.26 -3.15 8.27
C GLN A 82 -5.64 -3.63 6.88
N LEU A 83 -5.11 -2.91 5.89
CA LEU A 83 -5.21 -3.28 4.48
C LEU A 83 -4.43 -4.56 4.20
N LYS A 84 -5.02 -5.46 3.40
CA LYS A 84 -4.27 -6.59 2.85
C LYS A 84 -3.22 -6.06 1.87
N LYS A 85 -2.13 -6.82 1.67
CA LYS A 85 -1.05 -6.45 0.73
C LYS A 85 -1.57 -5.98 -0.64
N LYS A 86 -2.48 -6.74 -1.26
CA LYS A 86 -3.06 -6.38 -2.56
C LYS A 86 -3.87 -5.06 -2.52
N GLU A 87 -4.67 -4.87 -1.48
CA GLU A 87 -5.46 -3.65 -1.28
C GLU A 87 -4.54 -2.45 -1.05
N ARG A 88 -3.46 -2.65 -0.27
CA ARG A 88 -2.43 -1.63 -0.02
C ARG A 88 -1.68 -1.25 -1.29
N ASP A 89 -1.34 -2.19 -2.16
CA ASP A 89 -0.65 -1.93 -3.43
C ASP A 89 -1.53 -1.07 -4.36
N VAL A 90 -2.83 -1.38 -4.45
CA VAL A 90 -3.81 -0.60 -5.23
C VAL A 90 -3.98 0.82 -4.66
N ALA A 91 -4.18 0.93 -3.35
CA ALA A 91 -4.30 2.22 -2.68
C ALA A 91 -3.02 3.07 -2.82
N SER A 92 -1.85 2.42 -2.73
CA SER A 92 -0.56 3.09 -2.94
C SER A 92 -0.43 3.63 -4.36
N ALA A 93 -0.87 2.90 -5.38
CA ALA A 93 -0.85 3.38 -6.76
C ALA A 93 -1.75 4.62 -6.94
N ALA A 94 -2.98 4.58 -6.41
CA ALA A 94 -3.89 5.72 -6.47
C ALA A 94 -3.35 6.97 -5.75
N LEU A 95 -2.70 6.80 -4.59
CA LEU A 95 -2.06 7.90 -3.87
C LEU A 95 -0.84 8.46 -4.62
N VAL A 96 -0.08 7.63 -5.33
CA VAL A 96 1.00 8.08 -6.22
C VAL A 96 0.43 8.92 -7.37
N ASP A 97 -0.69 8.49 -7.95
CA ASP A 97 -1.38 9.24 -9.00
C ASP A 97 -1.92 10.57 -8.50
N PHE A 98 -2.49 10.60 -7.29
CA PHE A 98 -2.87 11.84 -6.62
C PHE A 98 -1.67 12.77 -6.43
N GLY A 99 -0.53 12.25 -5.94
CA GLY A 99 0.70 13.03 -5.79
C GLY A 99 1.21 13.60 -7.12
N ASN A 100 1.04 12.87 -8.23
CA ASN A 100 1.34 13.38 -9.57
C ASN A 100 0.40 14.52 -9.97
N LYS A 101 -0.90 14.44 -9.63
CA LYS A 101 -1.88 15.53 -9.87
C LYS A 101 -1.52 16.78 -9.07
N VAL A 102 -1.20 16.65 -7.78
CA VAL A 102 -0.75 17.77 -6.93
C VAL A 102 0.49 18.43 -7.53
N ARG A 103 1.46 17.62 -7.98
CA ARG A 103 2.65 18.13 -8.66
C ARG A 103 2.29 18.96 -9.89
N LEU A 104 1.45 18.44 -10.78
CA LEU A 104 1.08 19.15 -12.01
C LEU A 104 0.34 20.47 -11.72
N ALA A 105 -0.50 20.49 -10.68
CA ALA A 105 -1.21 21.69 -10.25
C ALA A 105 -0.26 22.75 -9.66
N GLU A 106 0.66 22.33 -8.79
CA GLU A 106 1.52 23.24 -8.03
C GLU A 106 2.80 23.65 -8.77
N GLN A 107 3.30 22.82 -9.70
CA GLN A 107 4.55 23.07 -10.42
C GLN A 107 4.51 24.33 -11.29
N ARG A 108 3.31 24.76 -11.71
CA ARG A 108 3.13 25.98 -12.52
C ARG A 108 3.32 27.26 -11.70
N ARG A 109 3.29 27.19 -10.37
CA ARG A 109 3.57 28.34 -9.50
C ARG A 109 5.08 28.58 -9.44
N SER A 110 5.51 29.83 -9.66
CA SER A 110 6.93 30.21 -9.76
C SER A 110 7.77 29.72 -8.57
N ALA A 111 7.22 29.76 -7.36
CA ALA A 111 7.88 29.30 -6.14
C ALA A 111 8.20 27.79 -6.12
N ASN A 112 7.51 26.97 -6.93
CA ASN A 112 7.61 25.52 -6.89
C ASN A 112 8.31 24.91 -8.12
N GLN A 113 8.74 25.71 -9.10
CA GLN A 113 9.22 25.19 -10.39
C GLN A 113 10.39 24.20 -10.27
N HIS A 114 11.26 24.41 -9.27
CA HIS A 114 12.47 23.60 -9.04
C HIS A 114 12.31 22.59 -7.89
N ARG A 115 11.10 22.41 -7.37
CA ARG A 115 10.86 21.51 -6.24
C ARG A 115 10.96 20.04 -6.68
N PRO A 116 11.64 19.15 -5.94
CA PRO A 116 11.74 17.75 -6.32
C PRO A 116 10.37 17.06 -6.26
N LYS A 117 10.14 16.08 -7.16
CA LYS A 117 8.88 15.34 -7.28
C LYS A 117 8.41 14.77 -5.94
N SER A 118 9.31 14.19 -5.16
CA SER A 118 9.02 13.57 -3.86
C SER A 118 8.55 14.57 -2.80
N SER A 119 8.80 15.86 -2.98
CA SER A 119 8.38 16.87 -2.00
C SER A 119 6.94 17.34 -2.20
N TYR A 120 6.31 17.08 -3.36
CA TYR A 120 4.90 17.42 -3.57
C TYR A 120 3.98 16.51 -2.78
N PHE A 121 4.30 15.22 -2.73
CA PHE A 121 3.57 14.24 -1.94
C PHE A 121 4.57 13.27 -1.31
N PRO A 122 5.06 13.57 -0.09
CA PRO A 122 6.07 12.75 0.56
C PRO A 122 5.60 11.32 0.80
N ALA A 123 6.52 10.36 0.64
CA ALA A 123 6.23 8.95 0.87
C ALA A 123 5.72 8.69 2.30
N SER A 124 6.22 9.44 3.29
CA SER A 124 5.77 9.37 4.68
C SER A 124 4.29 9.70 4.87
N VAL A 125 3.78 10.68 4.10
CA VAL A 125 2.35 11.05 4.12
C VAL A 125 1.52 9.93 3.50
N SER A 126 1.96 9.39 2.37
CA SER A 126 1.32 8.24 1.72
C SER A 126 1.24 7.03 2.67
N THR A 127 2.34 6.65 3.32
CA THR A 127 2.35 5.53 4.26
C THR A 127 1.45 5.78 5.46
N LEU A 128 1.45 7.01 6.00
CA LEU A 128 0.61 7.37 7.14
C LEU A 128 -0.88 7.25 6.81
N ILE A 129 -1.28 7.68 5.61
CA ILE A 129 -2.66 7.53 5.13
C ILE A 129 -3.00 6.06 4.91
N LEU A 130 -2.11 5.27 4.29
CA LEU A 130 -2.35 3.84 4.07
C LEU A 130 -2.51 3.06 5.38
N ASP A 131 -1.75 3.41 6.42
CA ASP A 131 -1.83 2.77 7.74
C ASP A 131 -3.13 3.12 8.48
N ASN A 132 -3.72 4.28 8.17
CA ASN A 132 -4.96 4.77 8.78
C ASN A 132 -6.15 4.76 7.81
N LEU A 133 -6.04 4.10 6.66
CA LEU A 133 -7.00 4.31 5.56
C LEU A 133 -8.43 3.98 5.99
N LEU A 134 -8.63 2.91 6.76
CA LEU A 134 -9.96 2.48 7.24
C LEU A 134 -10.39 3.16 8.54
N SER A 135 -9.51 3.90 9.21
CA SER A 135 -9.84 4.63 10.45
C SER A 135 -10.20 6.10 10.20
N ILE A 136 -9.88 6.65 9.03
CA ILE A 136 -10.21 8.03 8.65
C ILE A 136 -11.72 8.12 8.37
N ALA A 137 -12.49 8.61 9.35
CA ALA A 137 -13.94 8.77 9.23
C ALA A 137 -14.38 10.20 8.86
N SER A 138 -13.49 11.18 8.97
CA SER A 138 -13.82 12.60 8.76
C SER A 138 -12.68 13.36 8.09
N LEU A 139 -13.05 14.47 7.45
CA LEU A 139 -12.09 15.40 6.86
C LEU A 139 -11.10 15.95 7.91
N GLN A 140 -11.59 16.22 9.12
CA GLN A 140 -10.75 16.71 10.22
C GLN A 140 -9.69 15.68 10.61
N ALA A 141 -10.06 14.41 10.73
CA ALA A 141 -9.12 13.33 11.05
C ALA A 141 -8.01 13.22 9.98
N LEU A 142 -8.37 13.37 8.70
CA LEU A 142 -7.37 13.42 7.63
C LEU A 142 -6.46 14.65 7.74
N SER A 143 -7.05 15.83 7.98
CA SER A 143 -6.31 17.10 8.14
C SER A 143 -5.28 17.02 9.25
N ASP A 144 -5.65 16.45 10.40
CA ASP A 144 -4.76 16.27 11.55
C ASP A 144 -3.59 15.33 11.25
N LEU A 145 -3.84 14.28 10.46
CA LEU A 145 -2.79 13.35 9.99
C LEU A 145 -1.81 14.03 9.03
N VAL A 146 -2.29 14.88 8.12
CA VAL A 146 -1.46 15.52 7.08
C VAL A 146 -0.99 16.93 7.44
N LYS A 147 -1.17 17.38 8.69
CA LYS A 147 -0.89 18.77 9.11
C LYS A 147 0.52 19.30 8.80
N LEU A 148 1.52 18.41 8.74
CA LEU A 148 2.91 18.77 8.44
C LEU A 148 3.21 18.84 6.93
N TRP A 149 2.28 18.40 6.10
CA TRP A 149 2.44 18.41 4.65
C TRP A 149 2.18 19.83 4.11
N THR A 150 3.14 20.37 3.35
CA THR A 150 3.12 21.77 2.86
C THR A 150 1.85 22.13 2.09
N PHE A 151 1.21 21.16 1.44
CA PHE A 151 0.06 21.37 0.56
C PHE A 151 -1.27 20.95 1.21
N ALA A 152 -1.27 20.68 2.52
CA ALA A 152 -2.46 20.26 3.24
C ALA A 152 -3.60 21.28 3.11
N THR A 153 -3.32 22.57 3.28
CA THR A 153 -4.37 23.60 3.26
C THR A 153 -5.12 23.70 1.93
N THR A 154 -4.45 23.40 0.80
CA THR A 154 -5.04 23.53 -0.53
C THR A 154 -5.56 22.23 -1.12
N HIS A 155 -4.98 21.08 -0.75
CA HIS A 155 -5.29 19.79 -1.39
C HIS A 155 -5.92 18.76 -0.45
N THR A 156 -6.15 19.07 0.84
CA THR A 156 -6.74 18.09 1.78
C THR A 156 -8.15 17.66 1.37
N LEU A 157 -8.98 18.55 0.83
CA LEU A 157 -10.33 18.19 0.38
C LEU A 157 -10.29 17.20 -0.79
N ALA A 158 -9.50 17.50 -1.83
CA ALA A 158 -9.32 16.59 -2.96
C ALA A 158 -8.66 15.27 -2.56
N LEU A 159 -7.77 15.28 -1.55
CA LEU A 159 -7.19 14.08 -0.98
C LEU A 159 -8.25 13.25 -0.24
N TYR A 160 -9.15 13.91 0.49
CA TYR A 160 -10.24 13.25 1.20
C TYR A 160 -11.18 12.51 0.25
N ASP A 161 -11.51 13.12 -0.89
CA ASP A 161 -12.32 12.48 -1.94
C ASP A 161 -11.66 11.18 -2.44
N VAL A 162 -10.34 11.20 -2.67
CA VAL A 162 -9.57 10.01 -3.06
C VAL A 162 -9.58 8.95 -1.95
N VAL A 163 -9.48 9.37 -0.67
CA VAL A 163 -9.55 8.44 0.47
C VAL A 163 -10.94 7.78 0.54
N LEU A 164 -12.02 8.53 0.36
CA LEU A 164 -13.38 7.99 0.33
C LEU A 164 -13.58 7.00 -0.82
N GLU A 165 -13.08 7.32 -2.01
CA GLU A 165 -13.12 6.42 -3.17
C GLU A 165 -12.35 5.12 -2.86
N LEU A 166 -11.15 5.22 -2.28
CA LEU A 166 -10.35 4.06 -1.88
C LEU A 166 -11.03 3.22 -0.79
N GLN A 167 -11.64 3.84 0.22
CA GLN A 167 -12.42 3.11 1.23
C GLN A 167 -13.58 2.36 0.59
N SER A 168 -14.30 3.00 -0.34
CA SER A 168 -15.45 2.39 -1.03
C SER A 168 -15.02 1.17 -1.85
N THR A 169 -13.90 1.25 -2.58
CA THR A 169 -13.36 0.14 -3.38
C THR A 169 -12.90 -1.01 -2.49
N VAL A 170 -12.17 -0.72 -1.41
CA VAL A 170 -11.73 -1.73 -0.44
C VAL A 170 -12.94 -2.42 0.21
N HIS A 171 -13.95 -1.68 0.67
CA HIS A 171 -15.16 -2.27 1.26
C HIS A 171 -15.93 -3.12 0.24
N ALA A 172 -16.03 -2.68 -1.01
CA ALA A 172 -16.67 -3.45 -2.07
C ALA A 172 -15.94 -4.78 -2.34
N GLU A 173 -14.61 -4.78 -2.40
CA GLU A 173 -13.81 -5.99 -2.55
C GLU A 173 -13.93 -6.94 -1.34
N GLN A 174 -13.94 -6.39 -0.13
CA GLN A 174 -14.11 -7.18 1.09
C GLN A 174 -15.47 -7.88 1.12
N ARG A 175 -16.56 -7.17 0.77
CA ARG A 175 -17.92 -7.73 0.66
C ARG A 175 -17.98 -8.84 -0.39
N LYS A 176 -17.39 -8.63 -1.58
CA LYS A 176 -17.33 -9.66 -2.64
C LYS A 176 -16.60 -10.93 -2.21
N ASN A 177 -15.58 -10.81 -1.35
CA ASN A 177 -14.76 -11.94 -0.91
C ASN A 177 -15.29 -12.65 0.33
N GLN A 178 -16.18 -12.03 1.11
CA GLN A 178 -16.77 -12.61 2.32
C GLN A 178 -17.51 -13.95 2.09
N PRO A 179 -18.43 -14.08 1.10
CA PRO A 179 -19.16 -15.34 0.89
C PRO A 179 -18.24 -16.47 0.41
N ARG A 180 -17.18 -16.14 -0.35
CA ARG A 180 -16.18 -17.14 -0.80
C ARG A 180 -15.42 -17.75 0.38
N LYS A 181 -15.08 -16.93 1.38
CA LYS A 181 -14.41 -17.41 2.60
C LYS A 181 -15.33 -18.30 3.45
N LEU A 182 -16.59 -17.92 3.62
CA LEU A 182 -17.56 -18.72 4.37
C LEU A 182 -17.78 -20.10 3.73
N ARG A 183 -17.92 -20.16 2.39
CA ARG A 183 -18.02 -21.42 1.66
C ARG A 183 -16.77 -22.29 1.77
N ALA A 184 -15.58 -21.69 1.70
CA ALA A 184 -14.32 -22.42 1.87
C ALA A 184 -14.18 -23.02 3.28
N ARG A 185 -14.55 -22.28 4.33
CA ARG A 185 -14.54 -22.79 5.71
C ARG A 185 -15.51 -23.96 5.93
N ARG A 186 -16.73 -23.87 5.39
CA ARG A 186 -17.70 -24.98 5.45
C ARG A 186 -17.19 -26.25 4.76
N LYS A 187 -16.53 -26.12 3.60
CA LYS A 187 -15.92 -27.26 2.91
C LYS A 187 -14.75 -27.87 3.69
N ALA A 188 -13.91 -27.03 4.31
CA ALA A 188 -12.78 -27.53 5.11
C ALA A 188 -13.25 -28.29 6.36
N LYS A 189 -14.30 -27.80 7.05
CA LYS A 189 -14.86 -28.50 8.22
C LYS A 189 -15.42 -29.88 7.86
N LYS A 190 -16.11 -30.00 6.71
CA LYS A 190 -16.64 -31.29 6.23
C LYS A 190 -15.56 -32.33 5.90
N VAL A 191 -14.35 -31.90 5.52
CA VAL A 191 -13.25 -32.83 5.19
C VAL A 191 -12.54 -33.34 6.44
N VAL A 192 -12.52 -32.56 7.53
CA VAL A 192 -11.96 -33.00 8.81
C VAL A 192 -12.90 -34.01 9.49
N ASP A 193 -14.21 -33.78 9.41
CA ASP A 193 -15.23 -34.64 10.01
C ASP A 193 -15.35 -36.02 9.31
N SER A 194 -15.15 -36.09 7.99
CA SER A 194 -15.17 -37.36 7.25
C SER A 194 -13.88 -38.20 7.39
N SER A 195 -12.93 -37.80 8.24
CA SER A 195 -11.71 -38.57 8.48
C SER A 195 -11.62 -39.12 9.92
N GLU A 196 -12.66 -38.95 10.73
CA GLU A 196 -12.73 -39.38 12.14
C GLU A 196 -13.99 -40.23 12.42
N SER A 197 -14.53 -40.89 11.40
CA SER A 197 -15.67 -41.81 11.53
C SER A 197 -15.27 -43.24 11.12
N GLU A 198 -14.42 -43.86 11.93
CA GLU A 198 -14.35 -45.31 12.17
C GLU A 198 -14.11 -45.54 13.67
N ALA A 199 -15.07 -45.13 14.51
CA ALA A 199 -15.22 -45.65 15.87
C ALA A 199 -16.61 -45.31 16.42
N VAL A 200 -17.43 -46.36 16.46
CA VAL A 200 -18.54 -46.59 17.40
C VAL A 200 -19.77 -45.70 17.24
N GLU A 201 -20.79 -46.29 16.62
CA GLU A 201 -22.20 -45.97 16.81
C GLU A 201 -22.57 -46.15 18.29
N GLU A 202 -22.92 -45.07 18.97
CA GLU A 202 -23.92 -45.12 20.04
C GLU A 202 -24.94 -44.02 19.76
N GLU A 203 -26.16 -44.47 19.48
CA GLU A 203 -27.34 -43.67 19.28
C GLU A 203 -27.74 -43.03 20.61
N GLU A 204 -27.77 -41.69 20.68
CA GLU A 204 -28.57 -41.01 21.70
C GLU A 204 -29.36 -39.89 21.03
N GLU A 205 -30.64 -40.23 20.84
CA GLU A 205 -31.74 -39.39 20.40
C GLU A 205 -32.03 -38.36 21.52
N VAL A 206 -31.70 -37.09 21.29
CA VAL A 206 -32.12 -35.99 22.15
C VAL A 206 -32.95 -35.02 21.33
N GLU A 207 -34.26 -35.20 21.41
CA GLU A 207 -35.26 -34.17 21.14
C GLU A 207 -34.99 -32.97 22.03
N GLY A 208 -34.64 -31.84 21.42
CA GLY A 208 -34.47 -30.56 22.09
C GLY A 208 -35.44 -29.55 21.47
N GLU A 209 -36.53 -29.31 22.19
CA GLU A 209 -37.64 -28.43 21.88
C GLU A 209 -37.19 -27.00 21.54
N GLU A 210 -37.85 -26.43 20.54
CA GLU A 210 -37.73 -25.03 20.13
C GLU A 210 -38.48 -24.15 21.15
N GLU A 211 -37.73 -23.49 22.05
CA GLU A 211 -38.28 -22.44 22.92
C GLU A 211 -38.23 -21.09 22.18
N GLU A 212 -39.36 -20.74 21.55
CA GLU A 212 -39.69 -19.39 21.08
C GLU A 212 -39.80 -18.45 22.29
N VAL A 213 -38.81 -17.55 22.45
CA VAL A 213 -38.92 -16.43 23.39
C VAL A 213 -39.32 -15.17 22.61
N GLU A 214 -40.60 -14.84 22.67
CA GLU A 214 -41.11 -13.49 22.39
C GLU A 214 -40.58 -12.52 23.46
N PRO A 215 -40.07 -11.33 23.08
CA PRO A 215 -39.98 -10.22 24.01
C PRO A 215 -41.25 -9.39 23.98
N ASP A 216 -42.01 -9.49 25.07
CA ASP A 216 -43.12 -8.64 25.46
C ASP A 216 -42.82 -7.15 25.32
N ALA A 217 -43.82 -6.45 24.79
CA ALA A 217 -43.94 -5.00 24.79
C ALA A 217 -45.00 -4.57 25.82
N ALA A 218 -44.62 -3.69 26.74
CA ALA A 218 -45.49 -2.77 27.50
C ALA A 218 -44.59 -1.65 28.07
N SER A 219 -44.70 -0.40 27.61
CA SER A 219 -45.62 0.68 28.07
C SER A 219 -45.19 1.22 29.46
N ASP A 220 -45.13 2.51 29.80
CA ASP A 220 -45.97 3.69 29.50
C ASP A 220 -45.25 5.03 29.85
N ASP A 221 -45.94 6.14 29.51
CA ASP A 221 -45.88 7.53 30.04
C ASP A 221 -44.80 8.51 29.48
N GLU A 222 -45.09 9.73 29.03
CA GLU A 222 -46.34 10.47 28.79
C GLU A 222 -46.02 11.74 27.96
N ASN A 223 -47.02 12.21 27.18
CA ASN A 223 -47.40 13.63 27.03
C ASN A 223 -47.13 14.46 25.74
N VAL A 224 -48.24 15.03 25.27
CA VAL A 224 -48.52 16.23 24.45
C VAL A 224 -48.48 16.18 22.90
N THR A 225 -49.67 15.95 22.33
CA THR A 225 -50.19 16.39 21.00
C THR A 225 -50.41 17.94 20.97
N PRO A 226 -50.51 18.65 19.81
CA PRO A 226 -51.65 18.50 18.89
C PRO A 226 -51.37 18.64 17.36
N GLN A 227 -52.11 17.81 16.62
CA GLN A 227 -52.87 18.10 15.38
C GLN A 227 -52.18 18.75 14.16
N HIS A 228 -52.10 17.99 13.06
CA HIS A 228 -52.68 18.43 11.80
C HIS A 228 -53.10 17.26 10.91
N SER A 229 -54.31 17.40 10.39
CA SER A 229 -55.12 16.47 9.62
C SER A 229 -54.57 16.24 8.21
N SER A 230 -54.60 14.98 7.71
CA SER A 230 -55.14 14.68 6.37
C SER A 230 -55.32 13.19 6.12
N PRO A 231 -56.45 12.78 5.52
CA PRO A 231 -56.74 11.39 5.18
C PRO A 231 -56.36 11.10 3.72
N ASN A 232 -55.75 9.94 3.45
CA ASN A 232 -56.13 9.11 2.31
C ASN A 232 -55.43 7.76 2.34
N ARG A 233 -56.20 6.75 2.74
CA ARG A 233 -55.92 5.33 2.53
C ARG A 233 -56.54 4.92 1.19
N PRO A 234 -55.90 4.02 0.43
CA PRO A 234 -56.66 2.87 -0.05
C PRO A 234 -55.93 1.53 0.20
N PRO A 235 -56.67 0.39 0.07
CA PRO A 235 -56.34 -0.85 0.75
C PRO A 235 -55.53 -1.85 -0.08
N ALA A 236 -54.96 -2.79 0.70
CA ALA A 236 -54.34 -4.07 0.36
C ALA A 236 -54.76 -4.75 -0.95
N LYS A 237 -53.83 -5.52 -1.55
CA LYS A 237 -54.12 -6.84 -2.12
C LYS A 237 -52.85 -7.67 -2.40
N ARG A 238 -52.89 -8.88 -1.85
CA ARG A 238 -52.50 -10.19 -2.43
C ARG A 238 -51.03 -10.55 -2.65
N ALA A 239 -50.64 -11.51 -1.81
CA ALA A 239 -49.87 -12.72 -2.11
C ALA A 239 -49.77 -13.13 -3.59
N ARG A 240 -48.58 -13.58 -3.99
CA ARG A 240 -48.40 -14.72 -4.89
C ARG A 240 -47.06 -15.41 -4.64
N ARG A 241 -47.15 -16.62 -4.08
CA ARG A 241 -46.17 -17.70 -4.25
C ARG A 241 -46.06 -18.00 -5.75
N SER A 242 -44.84 -18.12 -6.28
CA SER A 242 -44.59 -18.96 -7.46
C SER A 242 -43.44 -19.91 -7.15
N THR A 243 -43.81 -21.12 -6.80
CA THR A 243 -43.04 -22.33 -7.05
C THR A 243 -42.98 -22.55 -8.56
N VAL A 244 -41.78 -22.59 -9.14
CA VAL A 244 -41.54 -23.25 -10.42
C VAL A 244 -40.38 -24.22 -10.20
N LEU A 245 -40.78 -25.48 -10.04
CA LEU A 245 -40.00 -26.63 -10.46
C LEU A 245 -39.81 -26.54 -11.98
N GLU A 246 -38.57 -26.55 -12.44
CA GLU A 246 -38.23 -27.40 -13.58
C GLU A 246 -36.91 -28.12 -13.31
N GLU A 247 -37.06 -29.42 -13.43
CA GLU A 247 -36.15 -30.53 -13.31
C GLU A 247 -35.59 -30.84 -14.72
N VAL A 248 -34.64 -31.79 -14.82
CA VAL A 248 -34.23 -32.48 -16.07
C VAL A 248 -33.29 -31.65 -16.98
N THR A 249 -32.03 -31.99 -17.28
CA THR A 249 -31.32 -33.25 -17.54
C THR A 249 -29.81 -32.96 -17.43
N ASN A 250 -29.05 -33.73 -16.67
CA ASN A 250 -28.28 -34.92 -17.06
C ASN A 250 -27.10 -34.72 -18.05
N GLN A 251 -25.94 -35.17 -17.54
CA GLN A 251 -24.89 -35.92 -18.22
C GLN A 251 -23.90 -35.18 -19.12
N GLY A 252 -22.64 -35.21 -18.69
CA GLY A 252 -21.47 -34.80 -19.45
C GLY A 252 -20.20 -35.12 -18.67
N GLY A 253 -19.96 -36.42 -18.45
CA GLY A 253 -18.72 -36.91 -17.87
C GLY A 253 -17.52 -36.52 -18.74
N ALA A 254 -16.53 -35.89 -18.12
CA ALA A 254 -15.20 -35.78 -18.68
C ALA A 254 -14.18 -36.01 -17.57
N SER A 255 -13.80 -37.27 -17.43
CA SER A 255 -12.61 -37.73 -16.73
C SER A 255 -11.39 -36.90 -17.15
N ARG A 256 -10.99 -35.93 -16.33
CA ARG A 256 -9.67 -35.30 -16.45
C ARG A 256 -8.71 -36.05 -15.57
N SER A 257 -7.96 -36.92 -16.24
CA SER A 257 -6.74 -37.56 -15.80
C SER A 257 -5.85 -36.58 -15.03
N ARG A 258 -5.47 -37.00 -13.82
CA ARG A 258 -4.41 -36.41 -13.00
C ARG A 258 -3.10 -36.54 -13.77
N ALA A 259 -2.69 -35.47 -14.46
CA ALA A 259 -1.33 -35.33 -14.94
C ALA A 259 -0.43 -35.06 -13.72
N VAL A 260 0.38 -36.05 -13.36
CA VAL A 260 1.49 -35.93 -12.42
C VAL A 260 2.43 -34.86 -12.97
N LYS A 261 2.45 -33.69 -12.34
CA LYS A 261 3.34 -32.60 -12.70
C LYS A 261 4.69 -32.87 -12.07
N GLU A 262 5.54 -33.56 -12.84
CA GLU A 262 6.95 -33.77 -12.54
C GLU A 262 7.62 -32.40 -12.31
N LYS A 263 8.20 -32.23 -11.12
CA LYS A 263 8.98 -31.04 -10.77
C LYS A 263 10.35 -31.11 -11.46
N ILE A 264 10.41 -30.66 -12.71
CA ILE A 264 11.68 -30.32 -13.34
C ILE A 264 12.15 -29.00 -12.72
N GLN A 265 13.14 -29.06 -11.83
CA GLN A 265 13.87 -27.88 -11.36
C GLN A 265 14.74 -27.36 -12.52
N PRO A 266 14.55 -26.12 -13.02
CA PRO A 266 15.52 -25.52 -13.93
C PRO A 266 16.79 -25.16 -13.16
N LYS A 267 17.92 -25.76 -13.56
CA LYS A 267 19.26 -25.39 -13.10
C LYS A 267 19.52 -23.90 -13.38
N ALA A 268 19.65 -23.12 -12.31
CA ALA A 268 19.88 -21.67 -12.33
C ALA A 268 21.34 -21.28 -12.65
N ALA A 269 21.93 -21.85 -13.71
CA ALA A 269 23.33 -21.63 -14.05
C ALA A 269 23.57 -21.50 -15.55
N ALA A 270 22.90 -20.54 -16.23
CA ALA A 270 23.28 -20.15 -17.59
C ALA A 270 22.70 -18.80 -18.09
N VAL A 271 22.27 -17.87 -17.22
CA VAL A 271 21.67 -16.59 -17.66
C VAL A 271 22.37 -15.39 -17.02
N ALA A 272 23.69 -15.31 -17.18
CA ALA A 272 24.47 -14.15 -16.73
C ALA A 272 25.35 -13.54 -17.85
N ALA A 273 25.20 -13.96 -19.11
CA ALA A 273 26.09 -13.50 -20.18
C ALA A 273 25.58 -12.29 -20.99
N ASP A 274 24.26 -12.06 -21.13
CA ASP A 274 23.77 -11.15 -22.20
C ASP A 274 22.87 -9.99 -21.77
N TYR A 275 22.83 -9.62 -20.49
CA TYR A 275 22.11 -8.39 -20.10
C TYR A 275 22.99 -7.15 -20.29
N ARG A 276 23.12 -6.68 -21.54
CA ARG A 276 23.61 -5.34 -21.87
C ARG A 276 22.41 -4.41 -22.03
N PRO A 277 22.14 -3.48 -21.09
CA PRO A 277 21.08 -2.50 -21.28
C PRO A 277 21.47 -1.59 -22.46
N PRO A 278 20.58 -1.34 -23.44
CA PRO A 278 20.87 -0.43 -24.54
C PRO A 278 20.79 1.01 -24.02
N TYR A 279 21.92 1.57 -23.58
CA TYR A 279 22.02 3.00 -23.39
C TYR A 279 22.12 3.66 -24.77
N ARG A 280 21.03 4.31 -25.18
CA ARG A 280 20.92 5.08 -26.41
C ARG A 280 21.70 6.39 -26.20
N THR A 281 22.97 6.43 -26.61
CA THR A 281 23.72 7.69 -26.65
C THR A 281 23.22 8.51 -27.84
N THR A 282 22.35 9.49 -27.58
CA THR A 282 22.06 10.54 -28.55
C THR A 282 23.28 11.44 -28.68
N LEU A 283 24.13 11.15 -29.68
CA LEU A 283 25.13 12.09 -30.17
C LEU A 283 24.39 13.28 -30.78
N THR A 284 24.41 14.42 -30.09
CA THR A 284 23.98 15.70 -30.64
C THR A 284 24.95 16.13 -31.73
N ALA A 285 24.52 16.01 -32.98
CA ALA A 285 25.21 16.56 -34.12
C ALA A 285 25.16 18.10 -34.04
N THR A 286 26.28 18.72 -33.71
CA THR A 286 26.47 20.17 -33.85
C THR A 286 26.47 20.53 -35.34
N SER A 287 25.35 21.04 -35.83
CA SER A 287 25.23 21.66 -37.14
C SER A 287 26.09 22.93 -37.17
N ARG A 288 27.20 22.87 -37.92
CA ARG A 288 28.02 24.03 -38.27
C ARG A 288 27.22 24.90 -39.26
N ARG A 289 26.68 26.02 -38.77
CA ARG A 289 26.30 27.16 -39.62
C ARG A 289 27.55 27.71 -40.30
N SER A 290 27.74 27.38 -41.58
CA SER A 290 28.68 28.08 -42.44
C SER A 290 28.06 29.41 -42.87
N ARG A 291 28.65 30.50 -42.37
CA ARG A 291 28.61 31.83 -42.99
C ARG A 291 29.13 31.73 -44.43
N ARG A 292 28.34 32.21 -45.38
CA ARG A 292 28.75 32.96 -46.59
C ARG A 292 27.67 34.03 -46.74
N GLY A 293 28.00 35.32 -46.85
CA GLY A 293 28.92 35.87 -47.83
C GLY A 293 28.02 36.42 -48.91
#